data_AF-A0A932L9H8-F1
#
_entry.id   AF-A0A932L9H8-F1
#
_cell.length_a   1.000
_cell.length_b   1.000
_cell.length_c   1.000
_cell.angle_alpha   90.00
_cell.angle_beta   90.00
_cell.angle_gamma   90.00
#
_symmetry.space_group_name_H-M   'P 1'
#
loop_
_entity.id
_entity.type
_entity.pdbx_description
1 polymer ?
#
loop_
_entity_poly.entity_id
_entity_poly.type
_entity_poly.pdbx_seq_one_letter_code
_entity_poly.pdbx_strand_id
1 'polypeptide(L)'
;MQRVCVKESFEEGVGSLRDLLGVKTSVRAAEVMTRNMAEYADGFSETKAAADPNTKEELIVLAADGKGVPMRRPLEERLQEQQAASVPDASPHHQHE
;
A
#
# COMPACT_ATOMS: atom_id res chain seq x y z
N MET A 1 9.47 -12.30 17.98
CA MET A 1 9.84 -12.82 16.64
C MET A 1 8.92 -12.20 15.59
N GLN A 2 9.31 -11.03 15.08
CA GLN A 2 8.47 -10.13 14.27
C GLN A 2 8.09 -10.69 12.90
N ARG A 3 6.81 -10.51 12.59
CA ARG A 3 6.05 -10.85 11.37
C ARG A 3 6.33 -9.83 10.25
N VAL A 4 7.60 -9.54 9.96
CA VAL A 4 7.99 -8.52 8.95
C VAL A 4 7.88 -9.07 7.52
N CYS A 5 7.87 -10.40 7.38
CA CYS A 5 7.31 -11.05 6.20
C CYS A 5 5.84 -11.30 6.49
N VAL A 6 4.94 -10.78 5.65
CA VAL A 6 3.56 -11.26 5.58
C VAL A 6 3.64 -12.75 5.25
N LYS A 7 3.62 -13.60 6.28
CA LYS A 7 3.78 -15.05 6.15
C LYS A 7 2.51 -15.72 5.63
N GLU A 8 1.39 -15.05 5.82
CA GLU A 8 0.04 -15.55 5.58
C GLU A 8 -0.65 -14.63 4.59
N SER A 9 -1.49 -15.18 3.73
CA SER A 9 -2.38 -14.41 2.88
C SER A 9 -3.30 -13.51 3.70
N PHE A 10 -3.85 -12.47 3.07
CA PHE A 10 -4.79 -11.57 3.74
C PHE A 10 -6.00 -12.33 4.30
N GLU A 11 -6.50 -13.33 3.57
CA GLU A 11 -7.61 -14.18 4.00
C GLU A 11 -7.27 -15.02 5.24
N GLU A 12 -6.09 -15.64 5.29
CA GLU A 12 -5.63 -16.39 6.46
C GLU A 12 -5.49 -15.48 7.68
N GLY A 13 -4.96 -14.26 7.48
CA GLY A 13 -4.90 -13.22 8.51
C GLY A 13 -6.29 -12.84 9.03
N VAL A 14 -7.28 -12.68 8.14
CA VAL A 14 -8.68 -12.43 8.52
C VAL A 14 -9.26 -13.60 9.31
N GLY A 15 -8.95 -14.84 8.92
CA GLY A 15 -9.34 -16.05 9.65
C GLY A 15 -8.87 -16.04 11.10
N SER A 16 -7.62 -15.60 11.34
CA SER A 16 -7.03 -15.54 12.69
C SER A 16 -7.76 -14.61 13.66
N LEU A 17 -8.53 -13.62 13.17
CA LEU A 17 -9.31 -12.72 14.03
C LEU A 17 -10.38 -13.48 14.81
N ARG A 18 -10.90 -14.58 14.26
CA ARG A 18 -11.85 -15.43 14.97
C ARG A 18 -11.20 -16.12 16.15
N ASP A 19 -10.01 -16.66 15.96
CA ASP A 19 -9.30 -17.43 16.99
C ASP A 19 -8.76 -16.52 18.10
N LEU A 20 -8.33 -15.31 17.73
CA LEU A 20 -7.74 -14.35 18.66
C LEU A 20 -8.78 -13.51 19.39
N LEU A 21 -9.85 -13.08 18.71
CA LEU A 21 -10.80 -12.09 19.22
C LEU A 21 -12.24 -12.61 19.30
N GLY A 22 -12.52 -13.83 18.82
CA GLY A 22 -13.88 -14.37 18.73
C GLY A 22 -14.74 -13.71 17.65
N VAL A 23 -14.17 -12.83 16.83
CA VAL A 23 -14.90 -12.04 15.83
C VAL A 23 -14.82 -12.73 14.48
N LYS A 24 -15.97 -13.06 13.90
CA LYS A 24 -16.06 -13.53 12.52
C LYS A 24 -16.35 -12.35 11.60
N THR A 25 -15.42 -12.04 10.72
CA THR A 25 -15.59 -11.02 9.67
C THR A 25 -15.37 -11.63 8.29
N SER A 26 -15.91 -11.02 7.24
CA SER A 26 -15.63 -11.41 5.87
C SER A 26 -14.35 -10.74 5.38
N VAL A 27 -13.68 -11.35 4.39
CA VAL A 27 -12.53 -10.73 3.71
C VAL A 27 -12.90 -9.34 3.19
N ARG A 28 -14.09 -9.20 2.59
CA ARG A 28 -14.56 -7.91 2.06
C ARG A 28 -14.69 -6.84 3.14
N ALA A 29 -15.25 -7.18 4.30
CA ALA A 29 -15.37 -6.23 5.39
C ALA A 29 -14.00 -5.84 5.95
N ALA A 30 -13.07 -6.80 6.06
CA ALA A 30 -11.69 -6.53 6.45
C ALA A 30 -10.97 -5.61 5.47
N GLU A 31 -11.11 -5.80 4.16
CA GLU A 31 -10.54 -4.89 3.14
C GLU A 31 -11.03 -3.45 3.31
N VAL A 32 -12.34 -3.28 3.55
CA VAL A 32 -12.94 -1.95 3.76
C VAL A 32 -12.38 -1.33 5.04
N MET A 33 -12.31 -2.08 6.14
CA MET A 33 -11.72 -1.60 7.40
C MET A 33 -10.26 -1.19 7.22
N THR A 34 -9.45 -2.01 6.54
CA THR A 34 -8.05 -1.69 6.25
C THR A 34 -7.93 -0.43 5.40
N ARG A 35 -8.78 -0.27 4.37
CA ARG A 35 -8.79 0.92 3.52
C ARG A 35 -9.11 2.19 4.31
N ASN A 36 -10.15 2.16 5.13
CA ASN A 36 -10.54 3.32 5.94
C ASN A 36 -9.46 3.69 6.95
N MET A 37 -8.80 2.69 7.54
CA MET A 37 -7.69 2.94 8.48
C MET A 37 -6.45 3.51 7.78
N ALA A 38 -6.20 3.14 6.52
CA ALA A 38 -5.06 3.62 5.75
C ALA A 38 -5.09 5.14 5.52
N GLU A 39 -6.26 5.77 5.53
CA GLU A 39 -6.41 7.23 5.39
C GLU A 39 -5.65 8.02 6.48
N TYR A 40 -5.40 7.39 7.64
CA TYR A 40 -4.71 8.01 8.77
C TYR A 40 -3.22 7.66 8.84
N ALA A 41 -2.72 6.79 7.96
CA ALA A 41 -1.36 6.26 8.04
C ALA A 41 -0.28 7.36 7.87
N ASP A 42 -0.50 8.27 6.92
CA ASP A 42 0.44 9.36 6.65
C ASP A 42 0.48 10.34 7.83
N GLY A 43 -0.68 10.78 8.32
CA GLY A 43 -0.77 11.68 9.47
C GLY A 43 -0.21 11.08 10.77
N PHE A 44 -0.35 9.76 10.97
CA PHE A 44 0.30 9.09 12.10
C PHE A 44 1.83 9.12 12.00
N SER A 45 2.37 8.95 10.79
CA SER A 45 3.83 8.99 10.59
C SER A 45 4.39 10.39 10.88
N GLU A 46 3.67 11.44 10.49
CA GLU A 46 4.06 12.83 10.74
C GLU A 46 3.99 13.24 12.22
N THR A 47 3.03 12.69 12.97
CA THR A 47 2.85 13.02 14.40
C THR A 47 3.79 12.25 15.33
N LYS A 48 4.54 11.28 14.80
CA LYS A 48 5.44 10.45 15.59
C LYS A 48 6.66 11.28 16.03
N ALA A 49 6.76 11.53 17.34
CA ALA A 49 7.91 12.24 17.90
C ALA A 49 9.21 11.47 17.61
N ALA A 50 10.28 12.22 17.30
CA ALA A 50 11.61 11.64 17.23
C ALA A 50 11.95 10.97 18.57
N ALA A 51 12.60 9.81 18.52
CA ALA A 51 13.11 9.18 19.73
C ALA A 51 14.10 10.12 20.43
N ASP A 52 14.02 10.22 21.77
CA ASP A 52 14.98 11.01 22.53
C ASP A 52 16.36 10.35 22.44
N PRO A 53 17.40 11.04 21.95
CA PRO A 53 18.73 10.46 21.85
C PRO A 53 19.39 10.18 23.21
N ASN A 54 18.84 10.69 24.32
CA ASN A 54 19.40 10.53 25.66
C ASN A 54 18.80 9.36 26.44
N THR A 55 17.75 8.71 25.94
CA THR A 55 17.22 7.49 26.56
C THR A 55 18.08 6.26 26.20
N LYS A 56 18.40 5.44 27.21
CA LYS A 56 19.06 4.14 27.02
C LYS A 56 18.04 3.08 26.61
N GLU A 57 17.45 3.25 25.44
CA GLU A 57 16.52 2.28 24.87
C GLU A 57 17.23 1.26 23.98
N GLU A 58 16.65 0.07 23.88
CA GLU A 58 17.14 -0.99 23.01
C GLU A 58 16.76 -0.66 21.55
N LEU A 59 17.77 -0.56 20.67
CA LEU A 59 17.56 -0.34 19.24
C LEU A 59 17.48 -1.68 18.52
N ILE A 60 16.39 -1.90 17.79
CA ILE A 60 16.26 -3.03 16.85
C ILE A 60 16.69 -2.54 15.47
N VAL A 61 17.78 -3.08 14.95
CA VAL A 61 18.22 -2.82 13.57
C VAL A 61 17.61 -3.88 12.66
N LEU A 62 16.71 -3.47 11.76
CA LEU A 62 16.12 -4.34 10.76
C LEU A 62 16.67 -3.97 9.38
N ALA A 63 17.20 -4.97 8.67
CA ALA A 63 17.47 -4.87 7.24
C ALA A 63 16.26 -5.45 6.48
N ALA A 64 15.61 -4.63 5.66
CA ALA A 64 14.51 -5.05 4.81
C ALA A 64 14.91 -4.82 3.34
N ASP A 65 14.80 -5.86 2.52
CA ASP A 65 14.91 -5.75 1.07
C ASP A 65 13.59 -5.19 0.54
N GLY A 66 13.61 -3.95 0.04
CA GLY A 66 12.44 -3.19 -0.40
C GLY A 66 11.85 -3.67 -1.72
N LYS A 67 11.61 -4.97 -1.87
CA LYS A 67 10.89 -5.48 -3.03
C LYS A 67 9.46 -4.92 -2.98
N GLY A 68 9.16 -4.01 -3.91
CA GLY A 68 7.82 -3.47 -4.04
C GLY A 68 6.81 -4.58 -4.33
N VAL A 69 5.59 -4.41 -3.82
CA VAL A 69 4.45 -5.24 -4.24
C VAL A 69 3.94 -4.68 -5.57
N PRO A 70 3.69 -5.50 -6.60
CA PRO A 70 3.02 -5.03 -7.81
C PRO A 70 1.65 -4.45 -7.46
N MET A 71 1.52 -3.13 -7.56
CA MET A 71 0.27 -2.42 -7.31
C MET A 71 -0.44 -2.14 -8.62
N ARG A 72 -1.76 -2.37 -8.63
CA ARG A 72 -2.61 -1.95 -9.74
C ARG A 72 -3.02 -0.49 -9.52
N ARG A 73 -2.74 0.38 -10.49
CA ARG A 73 -3.24 1.76 -10.49
C ARG A 73 -4.77 1.81 -10.40
N PRO A 74 -5.34 2.88 -9.79
CA PRO A 74 -6.78 3.15 -9.83
C PRO A 74 -7.38 3.02 -11.22
N LEU A 75 -8.67 2.70 -11.28
CA LEU A 75 -9.35 2.48 -12.56
C LEU A 75 -9.34 3.77 -13.40
N GLU A 76 -9.51 4.90 -12.74
CA GLU A 76 -9.58 6.24 -13.32
C GLU A 76 -8.28 6.58 -14.07
N GLU A 77 -7.13 6.38 -13.43
CA GLU A 77 -5.81 6.57 -14.04
C GLU A 77 -5.62 5.65 -15.25
N ARG A 78 -6.02 4.38 -15.11
CA ARG A 78 -5.90 3.42 -16.22
C ARG A 78 -6.75 3.80 -17.42
N LEU A 79 -7.94 4.36 -17.19
CA LEU A 79 -8.82 4.83 -18.26
C LEU A 79 -8.23 6.07 -18.95
N GLN A 80 -7.65 7.00 -18.19
CA GLN A 80 -6.96 8.17 -18.74
C GLN A 80 -5.77 7.77 -19.62
N GLU A 81 -4.96 6.81 -19.18
CA GLU A 81 -3.82 6.30 -19.95
C GLU A 81 -4.24 5.61 -21.24
N GLN A 82 -5.34 4.85 -21.21
CA GLN A 82 -5.89 4.22 -22.40
C GLN A 82 -6.43 5.25 -23.40
N GLN A 83 -7.06 6.33 -22.92
CA GLN A 83 -7.50 7.43 -23.77
C GLN A 83 -6.32 8.17 -24.39
N ALA A 84 -5.29 8.50 -23.60
CA ALA A 84 -4.08 9.16 -24.09
C ALA A 84 -3.32 8.33 -25.13
N ALA A 85 -3.24 7.01 -24.94
CA ALA A 85 -2.63 6.08 -25.88
C ALA A 85 -3.46 5.85 -27.17
N SER A 86 -4.73 6.26 -27.19
CA SER A 86 -5.63 6.10 -28.34
C SER A 86 -5.67 7.31 -29.28
N VAL A 87 -5.02 8.43 -28.93
CA VAL A 87 -4.92 9.61 -29.79
C VAL A 87 -3.85 9.36 -30.86
N PRO A 88 -4.20 9.33 -32.17
CA PRO A 88 -3.21 9.12 -33.23
C PRO A 88 -2.27 10.31 -33.37
N ASP A 89 -0.98 10.02 -33.57
CA ASP A 89 0.10 10.99 -33.78
C ASP A 89 -0.14 11.80 -35.06
N ALA A 90 -0.64 13.03 -34.91
CA ALA A 90 -0.81 13.98 -36.01
C ALA A 90 0.51 14.70 -36.27
N SER A 91 1.48 14.01 -36.86
CA SER A 91 2.69 14.64 -37.39
C SER A 91 2.39 15.37 -38.71
N PRO A 92 2.64 16.68 -38.84
CA PRO A 92 2.45 17.40 -40.09
C PRO A 92 3.66 17.15 -41.01
N HIS A 93 3.41 16.53 -42.17
CA HIS A 93 4.39 16.46 -43.26
C HIS A 93 4.66 17.88 -43.79
N HIS A 94 5.81 18.45 -43.45
CA HIS A 94 6.30 19.66 -44.09
C HIS A 94 6.88 19.29 -45.46
N GLN A 95 6.15 19.62 -46.53
CA GLN A 95 6.65 19.55 -47.90
C GLN A 95 7.60 20.73 -48.12
N HIS A 96 8.84 20.44 -48.51
CA HIS A 96 9.80 21.44 -48.96
C HIS A 96 9.65 21.63 -50.47
N GLU A 97 9.31 22.85 -50.89
CA GLU A 97 9.69 23.44 -52.19
C GLU A 97 10.20 24.87 -51.95
#